data_AF-A0A087TCY0-F1
#
_entry.id   AF-A0A087TCY0-F1
#
_cell.length_a   1.000
_cell.length_b   1.000
_cell.length_c   1.000
_cell.angle_alpha   90.00
_cell.angle_beta   90.00
_cell.angle_gamma   90.00
#
_symmetry.space_group_name_H-M   'P 1'
#
loop_
_entity.id
_entity.type
_entity.pdbx_description
1 polymer ?
#
loop_
_entity_poly.entity_id
_entity_poly.type
_entity_poly.pdbx_seq_one_letter_code
_entity_poly.pdbx_strand_id
1 'polypeptide(L)'
;MAVDLTTGTYDEEGIFSKHNDVATVAEKCSTDENFPSLKNFRTSRVIKEISENKILVLEGRFLGDDRPAIVVVEKMPFDTRDLTRLFTAESRLELKFRNNIYANYHVYPRSGFNGVNIKVIHPACENDFSEYIYQ
;
A
#
# COMPACT_ATOMS: atom_id res chain seq x y z
N MET A 1 20.93 31.88 -7.36
CA MET A 1 22.05 30.94 -7.56
C MET A 1 21.86 30.35 -8.95
N ALA A 2 22.82 30.57 -9.84
CA ALA A 2 22.72 30.16 -11.24
C ALA A 2 22.92 28.63 -11.36
N VAL A 3 22.07 27.96 -12.12
CA VAL A 3 22.28 26.57 -12.54
C VAL A 3 23.14 26.62 -13.80
N ASP A 4 24.37 26.14 -13.68
CA ASP A 4 25.28 25.92 -14.81
C ASP A 4 24.78 24.71 -15.61
N LEU A 5 24.69 24.84 -16.94
CA LEU A 5 24.16 23.82 -17.85
C LEU A 5 25.27 23.13 -18.68
N THR A 6 26.53 23.16 -18.23
CA THR A 6 27.68 22.79 -19.09
C THR A 6 28.43 21.49 -18.76
N THR A 7 27.88 20.52 -18.03
CA THR A 7 28.55 19.21 -17.83
C THR A 7 28.18 18.16 -18.89
N GLY A 8 28.64 18.37 -20.12
CA GLY A 8 28.60 17.33 -21.16
C GLY A 8 29.71 17.52 -22.18
N THR A 9 30.17 16.42 -22.76
CA THR A 9 31.24 16.40 -23.77
C THR A 9 30.70 15.90 -25.11
N TYR A 10 31.27 16.40 -26.20
CA TYR A 10 30.99 15.92 -27.56
C TYR A 10 32.15 15.02 -27.99
N ASP A 11 31.85 13.91 -28.66
CA ASP A 11 32.88 13.11 -29.34
C ASP A 11 33.23 13.70 -30.71
N GLU A 12 34.23 13.10 -31.38
CA GLU A 12 34.74 13.55 -32.69
C GLU A 12 33.70 13.40 -33.82
N GLU A 13 32.60 12.68 -33.59
CA GLU A 13 31.46 12.57 -34.50
C GLU A 13 30.31 13.53 -34.14
N GLY A 14 30.48 14.35 -33.09
CA GLY A 14 29.55 15.41 -32.70
C GLY A 14 28.36 14.93 -31.84
N ILE A 15 28.44 13.76 -31.22
CA ILE A 15 27.40 13.22 -30.35
C ILE A 15 27.60 13.71 -28.91
N PHE A 16 26.58 14.36 -28.35
CA PHE A 16 26.62 14.91 -26.99
C PHE A 16 26.37 13.84 -25.93
N SER A 17 27.36 13.60 -25.07
CA SER A 17 27.23 12.74 -23.89
C SER A 17 27.11 13.60 -22.63
N LYS A 18 25.95 13.54 -21.97
CA LYS A 18 25.75 14.15 -20.65
C LYS A 18 26.43 13.29 -19.59
N HIS A 19 27.31 13.88 -18.78
CA HIS A 19 27.75 13.26 -17.55
C HIS A 19 26.61 13.39 -16.54
N ASN A 20 25.83 12.33 -16.38
CA ASN A 20 24.86 12.27 -15.29
C ASN A 20 25.64 12.28 -13.98
N ASP A 21 25.52 13.38 -13.24
CA ASP A 21 25.78 13.39 -11.80
C ASP A 21 25.03 12.22 -11.18
N VAL A 22 25.81 11.41 -10.45
CA VAL A 22 25.43 10.27 -9.62
C VAL A 22 23.92 10.02 -9.59
N ALA A 23 23.46 9.17 -10.52
CA ALA A 23 22.17 8.52 -10.34
C ALA A 23 22.24 7.80 -9.00
N THR A 24 21.49 8.28 -8.01
CA THR A 24 21.24 7.56 -6.75
C THR A 24 20.70 6.20 -7.14
N VAL A 25 21.58 5.20 -7.15
CA VAL A 25 21.23 3.82 -7.42
C VAL A 25 20.40 3.41 -6.21
N ALA A 26 19.08 3.48 -6.34
CA ALA A 26 18.18 2.94 -5.34
C ALA A 26 18.52 1.45 -5.22
N GLU A 27 19.23 1.08 -4.15
CA GLU A 27 19.53 -0.32 -3.85
C GLU A 27 18.20 -1.08 -3.76
N LYS A 28 17.98 -1.93 -4.76
CA LYS A 28 16.81 -2.78 -4.85
C LYS A 28 17.02 -3.92 -3.84
N CYS A 29 16.10 -4.10 -2.91
CA CYS A 29 16.19 -5.20 -1.94
C CYS A 29 16.19 -6.55 -2.67
N SER A 30 16.88 -7.54 -2.11
CA SER A 30 17.06 -8.86 -2.73
C SER A 30 15.72 -9.49 -3.09
N THR A 31 15.61 -10.05 -4.29
CA THR A 31 14.40 -10.75 -4.74
C THR A 31 14.34 -12.15 -4.13
N ASP A 32 13.36 -12.40 -3.26
CA ASP A 32 13.07 -13.75 -2.77
C ASP A 32 11.99 -14.41 -3.63
N GLU A 33 12.30 -15.60 -4.15
CA GLU A 33 11.38 -16.40 -4.97
C GLU A 33 10.24 -17.04 -4.13
N ASN A 34 10.38 -17.11 -2.80
CA ASN A 34 9.39 -17.72 -1.92
C ASN A 34 8.75 -16.68 -1.00
N PHE A 35 7.46 -16.42 -1.22
CA PHE A 35 6.72 -15.43 -0.46
C PHE A 35 6.23 -15.99 0.89
N PRO A 36 6.49 -15.32 2.02
CA PRO A 36 6.08 -15.83 3.32
C PRO A 36 4.57 -15.77 3.52
N SER A 37 4.04 -16.72 4.30
CA SER A 37 2.62 -16.78 4.66
C SER A 37 2.25 -15.62 5.60
N LEU A 38 1.16 -14.92 5.27
CA LEU A 38 0.57 -13.86 6.11
C LEU A 38 0.24 -14.31 7.54
N LYS A 39 -0.01 -15.61 7.76
CA LYS A 39 -0.25 -16.16 9.11
C LYS A 39 0.92 -15.95 10.07
N ASN A 40 2.11 -15.75 9.53
CA ASN A 40 3.34 -15.62 10.29
C ASN A 40 3.78 -14.15 10.44
N PHE A 41 3.01 -13.19 9.90
CA PHE A 41 3.35 -11.78 9.99
C PHE A 41 3.11 -11.25 11.41
N ARG A 42 4.10 -10.54 11.95
CA ARG A 42 4.03 -9.84 13.24
C ARG A 42 4.23 -8.35 13.00
N THR A 43 3.20 -7.58 13.29
CA THR A 43 3.26 -6.11 13.21
C THR A 43 4.21 -5.56 14.26
N SER A 44 5.14 -4.72 13.83
CA SER A 44 6.04 -3.94 14.69
C SER A 44 5.45 -2.56 14.99
N ARG A 45 4.93 -1.86 13.98
CA ARG A 45 4.25 -0.56 14.14
C ARG A 45 3.32 -0.24 12.96
N VAL A 46 2.45 0.74 13.17
CA VAL A 46 1.71 1.40 12.09
C VAL A 46 2.59 2.49 11.50
N ILE A 47 2.81 2.45 10.18
CA ILE A 47 3.54 3.49 9.45
C ILE A 47 2.59 4.64 9.10
N LYS A 48 1.42 4.31 8.55
CA LYS A 48 0.44 5.29 8.08
C LYS A 48 -0.98 4.76 8.18
N GLU A 49 -1.92 5.62 8.54
CA GLU A 49 -3.35 5.37 8.51
C GLU A 49 -4.03 6.47 7.69
N ILE A 50 -4.80 6.09 6.67
CA ILE A 50 -5.55 7.02 5.83
C ILE A 50 -7.02 6.66 5.97
N SER A 51 -7.69 7.33 6.91
CA SER A 51 -9.07 7.05 7.27
C SER A 51 -10.04 7.29 6.12
N GLU A 52 -9.78 8.26 5.25
CA GLU A 52 -10.64 8.61 4.11
C GLU A 52 -10.78 7.42 3.17
N ASN A 53 -9.64 6.84 2.77
CA ASN A 53 -9.56 5.72 1.84
C ASN A 53 -9.58 4.35 2.53
N LYS A 54 -9.65 4.32 3.87
CA LYS A 54 -9.64 3.08 4.67
C LYS A 54 -8.39 2.23 4.40
N ILE A 55 -7.23 2.90 4.36
CA ILE A 55 -5.92 2.29 4.14
C ILE A 55 -5.13 2.29 5.44
N LEU A 56 -4.46 1.17 5.72
CA LEU A 56 -3.54 1.00 6.83
C LEU A 56 -2.21 0.43 6.31
N VAL A 57 -1.11 1.10 6.61
CA VAL A 57 0.25 0.68 6.24
C VAL A 57 0.99 0.24 7.50
N LEU A 58 1.48 -0.99 7.50
CA LEU A 58 2.09 -1.63 8.64
C LEU A 58 3.55 -1.98 8.35
N GLU A 59 4.42 -1.75 9.33
CA GLU A 59 5.74 -2.37 9.40
C GLU A 59 5.65 -3.63 10.24
N GLY A 60 6.35 -4.69 9.83
CA GLY A 60 6.48 -5.89 10.63
C GLY A 60 7.56 -6.82 10.11
N ARG A 61 7.52 -8.07 10.61
CA ARG A 61 8.44 -9.15 10.24
C ARG A 61 7.70 -10.47 10.17
N PHE A 62 8.21 -11.41 9.38
CA PHE A 62 7.67 -12.76 9.33
C PHE A 62 8.37 -13.66 10.36
N LEU A 63 7.64 -14.59 10.96
CA LEU A 63 8.23 -15.52 11.91
C LEU A 63 9.37 -16.33 11.26
N GLY A 64 10.56 -16.27 11.84
CA GLY A 64 11.76 -16.94 11.32
C GLY A 64 12.55 -16.10 10.31
N ASP A 65 12.13 -14.86 10.03
CA ASP A 65 12.86 -13.91 9.19
C ASP A 65 12.97 -12.54 9.87
N ASP A 66 14.20 -12.11 10.12
CA ASP A 66 14.47 -10.83 10.77
C ASP A 66 14.44 -9.64 9.79
N ARG A 67 14.32 -9.89 8.48
CA ARG A 67 14.22 -8.82 7.49
C ARG A 67 12.86 -8.12 7.60
N PRO A 68 12.84 -6.78 7.52
CA PRO A 68 11.61 -6.03 7.65
C PRO A 68 10.67 -6.28 6.45
N ALA A 69 9.38 -6.08 6.69
CA ALA A 69 8.33 -6.20 5.70
C ALA A 69 7.29 -5.09 5.89
N ILE A 70 6.67 -4.68 4.78
CA ILE A 70 5.55 -3.74 4.78
C ILE A 70 4.29 -4.49 4.36
N VAL A 71 3.19 -4.29 5.09
CA VAL A 71 1.86 -4.78 4.71
C VAL A 71 0.92 -3.60 4.59
N VAL A 72 0.37 -3.40 3.40
CA VAL A 72 -0.67 -2.42 3.12
C VAL A 72 -2.01 -3.13 3.10
N VAL A 73 -2.93 -2.67 3.94
CA VAL A 73 -4.30 -3.16 4.06
C VAL A 73 -5.25 -2.08 3.55
N GLU A 74 -6.06 -2.41 2.57
CA GLU A 74 -7.01 -1.48 1.97
C GLU A 74 -8.40 -2.13 1.89
N LYS A 75 -9.45 -1.39 2.25
CA LYS A 75 -10.80 -1.88 2.00
C LYS A 75 -11.10 -1.86 0.51
N MET A 76 -11.61 -2.99 0.00
CA MET A 76 -12.05 -3.04 -1.39
C MET A 76 -13.24 -2.07 -1.60
N PRO A 77 -13.27 -1.36 -2.75
CA PRO A 77 -14.42 -0.54 -3.11
C PRO A 77 -15.66 -1.42 -3.33
N PHE A 78 -16.83 -0.82 -3.22
CA PHE A 78 -18.07 -1.50 -3.58
C PHE A 78 -18.13 -1.76 -5.09
N ASP A 79 -18.47 -2.99 -5.47
CA ASP A 79 -18.84 -3.32 -6.84
C ASP A 79 -20.36 -3.13 -7.01
N THR A 80 -20.75 -2.24 -7.92
CA THR A 80 -22.14 -1.88 -8.17
C THR A 80 -22.98 -3.07 -8.66
N ARG A 81 -22.35 -4.05 -9.32
CA ARG A 81 -23.01 -5.28 -9.80
C ARG A 81 -23.45 -6.20 -8.66
N ASP A 82 -22.82 -6.00 -7.50
CA ASP A 82 -22.88 -6.90 -6.36
C ASP A 82 -23.80 -6.32 -5.26
N LEU A 83 -24.28 -5.08 -5.38
CA LEU A 83 -25.11 -4.42 -4.35
C LEU A 83 -26.36 -5.22 -3.92
N THR A 84 -26.94 -6.01 -4.82
CA THR A 84 -28.09 -6.89 -4.52
C THR A 84 -27.78 -7.96 -3.48
N ARG A 85 -26.50 -8.36 -3.36
CA ARG A 85 -26.03 -9.34 -2.39
C ARG A 85 -25.67 -8.70 -1.04
N LEU A 86 -25.44 -7.39 -0.99
CA LEU A 86 -25.14 -6.63 0.23
C LEU A 86 -26.36 -6.55 1.17
N PHE A 87 -27.56 -6.38 0.61
CA PHE A 87 -28.81 -6.20 1.35
C PHE A 87 -29.69 -7.46 1.32
N THR A 88 -29.09 -8.62 1.60
CA THR A 88 -29.80 -9.89 1.67
C THR A 88 -30.22 -10.20 3.10
N ALA A 89 -31.13 -11.17 3.26
CA ALA A 89 -31.52 -11.69 4.57
C ALA A 89 -30.33 -12.29 5.37
N GLU A 90 -29.22 -12.58 4.71
CA GLU A 90 -28.00 -13.12 5.33
C GLU A 90 -27.12 -12.02 5.94
N SER A 91 -27.35 -10.74 5.59
CA SER A 91 -26.63 -9.62 6.16
C SER A 91 -27.20 -9.25 7.53
N ARG A 92 -26.32 -9.09 8.52
CA ARG A 92 -26.71 -8.61 9.85
C ARG A 92 -26.76 -7.09 9.83
N LEU A 93 -27.92 -6.53 10.18
CA LEU A 93 -28.16 -5.09 10.28
C LEU A 93 -28.26 -4.67 11.74
N GLU A 94 -27.61 -3.57 12.08
CA GLU A 94 -27.66 -2.98 13.41
C GLU A 94 -28.03 -1.50 13.29
N LEU A 95 -29.24 -1.14 13.71
CA LEU A 95 -29.70 0.26 13.69
C LEU A 95 -28.93 1.07 14.73
N LYS A 96 -28.30 2.16 14.29
CA LYS A 96 -27.54 3.08 15.17
C LYS A 96 -28.34 4.31 15.54
N PHE A 97 -29.07 4.87 14.59
CA PHE A 97 -29.90 6.06 14.79
C PHE A 97 -31.06 6.07 13.81
N ARG A 98 -32.21 6.59 14.23
CA ARG A 98 -33.38 6.83 13.37
C ARG A 98 -34.05 8.14 13.77
N ASN A 99 -34.29 9.02 12.80
CA ASN A 99 -35.07 10.23 12.97
C ASN A 99 -35.92 10.48 11.72
N ASN A 100 -37.24 10.36 11.88
CA ASN A 100 -38.21 10.50 10.80
C ASN A 100 -37.83 9.64 9.57
N ILE A 101 -37.45 10.27 8.45
CA ILE A 101 -37.06 9.61 7.20
C ILE A 101 -35.58 9.19 7.14
N TYR A 102 -34.77 9.54 8.14
CA TYR A 102 -33.35 9.23 8.17
C TYR A 102 -33.05 8.07 9.13
N ALA A 103 -32.21 7.14 8.69
CA ALA A 103 -31.72 6.05 9.53
C ALA A 103 -30.27 5.67 9.16
N ASN A 104 -29.46 5.40 10.16
CA ASN A 104 -28.09 4.91 10.02
C ASN A 104 -27.99 3.48 10.55
N TYR A 105 -27.38 2.59 9.77
CA TYR A 105 -27.16 1.20 10.12
C TYR A 105 -25.67 0.86 10.05
N HIS A 106 -25.22 -0.02 10.94
CA HIS A 106 -24.04 -0.84 10.65
C HIS A 106 -24.52 -2.10 9.93
N VAL A 107 -23.94 -2.36 8.76
CA VAL A 107 -24.22 -3.55 7.96
C VAL A 107 -23.02 -4.47 8.05
N TYR A 108 -23.26 -5.74 8.41
CA TYR A 108 -22.25 -6.79 8.41
C TYR A 108 -22.65 -7.83 7.35
N PRO A 109 -22.13 -7.71 6.12
CA PRO A 109 -22.48 -8.58 5.01
C PRO A 109 -21.95 -10.00 5.21
N ARG A 110 -22.47 -10.96 4.43
CA ARG A 110 -21.88 -12.30 4.32
C ARG A 110 -20.43 -12.23 3.83
N SER A 111 -19.62 -13.23 4.19
CA SER A 111 -18.24 -13.38 3.76
C SER A 111 -18.11 -13.21 2.23
N GLY A 112 -17.18 -12.35 1.81
CA GLY A 112 -16.95 -12.00 0.39
C GLY A 112 -17.27 -10.54 0.03
N PHE A 113 -18.23 -9.89 0.71
CA PHE A 113 -18.60 -8.48 0.41
C PHE A 113 -17.67 -7.42 1.01
N ASN A 114 -16.89 -7.81 2.01
CA ASN A 114 -16.04 -6.90 2.78
C ASN A 114 -14.57 -7.34 2.68
N GLY A 115 -14.17 -7.67 1.46
CA GLY A 115 -12.79 -8.03 1.13
C GLY A 115 -11.82 -6.92 1.52
N VAL A 116 -10.61 -7.32 1.86
CA VAL A 116 -9.48 -6.42 2.04
C VAL A 116 -8.46 -6.77 0.97
N ASN A 117 -7.97 -5.74 0.29
CA ASN A 117 -6.80 -5.86 -0.55
C ASN A 117 -5.56 -5.81 0.34
N ILE A 118 -4.65 -6.76 0.14
CA ILE A 118 -3.40 -6.87 0.91
C ILE A 118 -2.25 -6.80 -0.08
N LYS A 119 -1.44 -5.74 -0.01
CA LYS A 119 -0.14 -5.66 -0.69
C LYS A 119 0.95 -5.91 0.35
N VAL A 120 1.88 -6.79 0.02
CA VAL A 120 3.01 -7.13 0.89
C VAL A 120 4.31 -6.82 0.16
N ILE A 121 5.23 -6.18 0.85
CA ILE A 121 6.59 -5.89 0.38
C ILE A 121 7.55 -6.60 1.32
N HIS A 122 8.30 -7.56 0.81
CA HIS A 122 9.24 -8.35 1.59
C HIS A 122 10.35 -8.94 0.71
N PRO A 123 11.63 -8.84 1.13
CA PRO A 123 12.11 -7.95 2.19
C PRO A 123 11.92 -6.47 1.76
N ALA A 124 11.52 -5.62 2.71
CA ALA A 124 11.36 -4.18 2.46
C ALA A 124 12.68 -3.44 2.72
N CYS A 125 13.07 -2.50 1.86
CA CYS A 125 14.23 -1.62 2.09
C CYS A 125 13.79 -0.20 2.47
N GLU A 126 14.76 0.64 2.87
CA GLU A 126 14.50 2.01 3.31
C GLU A 126 13.74 2.86 2.28
N ASN A 127 13.95 2.59 0.99
CA ASN A 127 13.22 3.26 -0.09
C ASN A 127 11.72 2.93 -0.07
N ASP A 128 11.36 1.66 0.21
CA ASP A 128 9.96 1.25 0.31
C ASP A 128 9.26 1.93 1.51
N PHE A 129 9.97 2.09 2.64
CA PHE A 129 9.45 2.82 3.80
C PHE A 129 9.25 4.31 3.52
N SER A 130 10.21 4.91 2.80
CA SER A 130 10.18 6.33 2.47
C SER A 130 8.96 6.71 1.63
N GLU A 131 8.53 5.83 0.71
CA GLU A 131 7.30 6.03 -0.08
C GLU A 131 6.09 6.27 0.82
N TYR A 132 5.95 5.53 1.92
CA TYR A 132 4.79 5.61 2.80
C TYR A 132 4.91 6.64 3.93
N ILE A 133 6.12 7.06 4.29
CA ILE A 133 6.35 8.05 5.36
C ILE A 133 6.21 9.48 4.81
N TYR A 134 6.70 9.73 3.59
CA TYR A 134 6.80 11.09 3.04
C TYR A 134 5.68 11.47 2.07
N GLN A 135 4.95 10.50 1.53
CA GLN A 135 3.65 10.75 0.88
C GLN A 135 2.54 10.75 1.92
#